data_AF-A0A9J7A3Z9-F1
#
_entry.id   AF-A0A9J7A3Z9-F1
#
_cell.length_a   1.000
_cell.length_b   1.000
_cell.length_c   1.000
_cell.angle_alpha   90.00
_cell.angle_beta   90.00
_cell.angle_gamma   90.00
#
_symmetry.space_group_name_H-M   'P 1'
#
loop_
_entity.id
_entity.type
_entity.pdbx_description
1 polymer ?
#
loop_
_entity_poly.entity_id
_entity_poly.type
_entity_poly.pdbx_seq_one_letter_code
_entity_poly.pdbx_strand_id
1 'polypeptide(L)'
;MNANAVSNEQQTQWVEVCDKDALDADTGVCALIDGKQIAIFYVGKLDEVFAIDNYDPIGKANVLSRGIIGTQGERICVASPLYKEHYDLKTGECLESPDNSVTAYAVKIENGKVMVAV
;
A
#
# COMPACT_ATOMS: atom_id res chain seq x y z
N MET A 1 -8.06 12.16 44.51
CA MET A 1 -6.99 11.70 43.60
C MET A 1 -7.61 10.61 42.75
N ASN A 2 -7.87 10.85 41.47
CA ASN A 2 -8.12 9.80 40.47
C ASN A 2 -7.80 10.40 39.10
N ALA A 3 -6.62 10.05 38.59
CA ALA A 3 -6.19 10.35 37.24
C ALA A 3 -6.79 9.27 36.33
N ASN A 4 -7.80 9.61 35.55
CA ASN A 4 -8.23 8.79 34.42
C ASN A 4 -7.33 9.15 33.24
N ALA A 5 -6.29 8.34 33.03
CA ALA A 5 -5.60 8.27 31.75
C ALA A 5 -6.53 7.57 30.76
N VAL A 6 -7.10 8.32 29.83
CA VAL A 6 -7.79 7.75 28.68
C VAL A 6 -6.71 7.36 27.67
N SER A 7 -6.40 6.07 27.58
CA SER A 7 -5.57 5.50 26.52
C SER A 7 -6.31 5.71 25.20
N ASN A 8 -5.73 6.51 24.31
CA ASN A 8 -6.30 6.75 22.99
C ASN A 8 -6.00 5.53 22.12
N GLU A 9 -6.84 4.49 22.21
CA GLU A 9 -6.84 3.40 21.24
C GLU A 9 -7.30 3.97 19.91
N GLN A 10 -6.35 4.27 19.01
CA GLN A 10 -6.69 4.56 17.61
C GLN A 10 -7.32 3.29 17.03
N GLN A 11 -8.66 3.25 17.02
CA GLN A 11 -9.39 2.19 16.34
C GLN A 11 -9.01 2.22 14.87
N THR A 12 -8.29 1.20 14.42
CA THR A 12 -8.02 0.97 13.00
C THR A 12 -9.35 0.92 12.25
N GLN A 13 -9.57 1.89 11.35
CA GLN A 13 -10.80 1.92 10.56
C GLN A 13 -10.55 1.17 9.25
N TRP A 14 -11.34 0.13 9.00
CA TRP A 14 -11.32 -0.59 7.73
C TRP A 14 -12.25 0.08 6.74
N VAL A 15 -11.71 0.47 5.59
CA VAL A 15 -12.43 1.12 4.50
C VAL A 15 -12.53 0.15 3.32
N GLU A 16 -13.75 -0.09 2.85
CA GLU A 16 -13.97 -0.82 1.59
C GLU A 16 -13.55 0.06 0.40
N VAL A 17 -12.72 -0.48 -0.48
CA VAL A 17 -12.22 0.25 -1.65
C VAL A 17 -12.93 -0.17 -2.94
N CYS A 18 -12.95 -1.47 -3.23
CA CYS A 18 -13.54 -2.02 -4.45
C CYS A 18 -13.80 -3.53 -4.32
N ASP A 19 -14.50 -4.08 -5.30
CA ASP A 19 -14.56 -5.52 -5.51
C ASP A 19 -13.19 -6.04 -5.96
N LYS A 20 -12.77 -7.19 -5.43
CA LYS A 20 -11.53 -7.86 -5.85
C LYS A 20 -11.52 -8.10 -7.37
N ASP A 21 -12.66 -8.51 -7.93
CA ASP A 21 -12.80 -8.84 -9.35
C ASP A 21 -12.71 -7.59 -10.26
N ALA A 22 -12.67 -6.39 -9.69
CA ALA A 22 -12.37 -5.16 -10.42
C ALA A 22 -10.86 -4.87 -10.52
N LEU A 23 -10.01 -5.65 -9.82
CA LEU A 23 -8.55 -5.55 -9.91
C LEU A 23 -8.01 -6.52 -10.94
N ASP A 24 -7.32 -5.99 -11.94
CA ASP A 24 -6.53 -6.81 -12.85
C ASP A 24 -5.32 -7.40 -12.12
N ALA A 25 -5.03 -8.68 -12.39
CA ALA A 25 -3.87 -9.35 -11.82
C ALA A 25 -2.57 -8.61 -12.15
N ASP A 26 -1.70 -8.51 -11.15
CA ASP A 26 -0.36 -7.93 -11.22
C ASP A 26 -0.34 -6.43 -11.60
N THR A 27 -1.43 -5.72 -11.24
CA THR A 27 -1.57 -4.28 -11.45
C THR A 27 -1.71 -3.51 -10.14
N GLY A 28 -1.40 -2.21 -10.20
CA GLY A 28 -1.68 -1.26 -9.14
C GLY A 28 -2.84 -0.33 -9.50
N VAL A 29 -3.66 0.02 -8.50
CA VAL A 29 -4.70 1.04 -8.60
C VAL A 29 -4.55 2.06 -7.47
N CYS A 30 -5.04 3.28 -7.67
CA CYS A 30 -5.00 4.31 -6.64
C CYS A 30 -6.39 4.47 -6.02
N ALA A 31 -6.46 4.39 -4.69
CA ALA A 31 -7.62 4.76 -3.90
C ALA A 31 -7.40 6.12 -3.22
N LEU A 32 -8.47 6.91 -3.08
CA LEU A 32 -8.46 8.14 -2.29
C LEU A 32 -9.27 7.89 -1.01
N ILE A 33 -8.58 7.79 0.13
CA ILE A 33 -9.19 7.51 1.44
C ILE A 33 -8.86 8.67 2.37
N ASP A 34 -9.87 9.39 2.85
CA ASP A 34 -9.73 10.57 3.71
C ASP A 34 -8.68 11.60 3.22
N GLY A 35 -8.65 11.80 1.90
CA GLY A 35 -7.71 12.73 1.24
C GLY A 35 -6.29 12.19 1.03
N LYS A 36 -6.00 10.95 1.47
CA LYS A 36 -4.73 10.25 1.21
C LYS A 36 -4.85 9.36 -0.03
N GLN A 37 -3.83 9.38 -0.87
CA GLN A 37 -3.74 8.49 -2.03
C GLN A 37 -2.95 7.24 -1.66
N ILE A 38 -3.61 6.09 -1.73
CA ILE A 38 -3.03 4.78 -1.38
C ILE A 38 -3.00 3.95 -2.66
N ALA A 39 -1.82 3.44 -2.99
CA ALA A 39 -1.61 2.52 -4.09
C ALA A 39 -1.88 1.10 -3.60
N ILE A 40 -2.84 0.42 -4.22
CA ILE A 40 -3.24 -0.95 -3.92
C ILE A 40 -2.78 -1.83 -5.07
N PHE A 41 -2.09 -2.91 -4.75
CA PHE A 41 -1.55 -3.85 -5.73
C PHE A 41 -2.16 -5.22 -5.51
N TYR A 42 -2.58 -5.87 -6.60
CA TYR A 42 -3.07 -7.25 -6.56
C TYR A 42 -2.04 -8.16 -7.22
N VAL A 43 -1.51 -9.12 -6.46
CA VAL A 43 -0.54 -10.11 -6.94
C VAL A 43 -1.28 -11.40 -7.26
N GLY A 44 -1.59 -11.61 -8.54
CA GLY A 44 -2.55 -12.64 -8.95
C GLY A 44 -2.08 -14.06 -8.66
N LYS A 45 -0.77 -14.31 -8.76
CA LYS A 45 -0.19 -15.64 -8.46
C LYS A 45 -0.34 -16.04 -7.00
N LEU A 46 -0.36 -15.08 -6.08
CA LEU A 46 -0.48 -15.32 -4.64
C LEU A 46 -1.92 -15.18 -4.15
N ASP A 47 -2.79 -14.60 -4.97
CA ASP A 47 -4.13 -14.17 -4.57
C ASP A 47 -4.12 -13.16 -3.41
N GLU A 48 -3.08 -12.33 -3.35
CA GLU A 48 -2.83 -11.39 -2.26
C GLU A 48 -2.89 -9.94 -2.72
N VAL A 49 -3.26 -9.06 -1.80
CA VAL A 49 -3.29 -7.61 -1.99
C VAL A 49 -2.29 -6.92 -1.07
N PHE A 50 -1.69 -5.84 -1.57
CA PHE A 50 -0.75 -5.00 -0.84
C PHE A 50 -1.16 -3.53 -0.97
N ALA A 51 -0.81 -2.71 0.00
CA ALA A 51 -1.16 -1.31 0.00
C ALA A 51 -0.01 -0.46 0.58
N ILE A 52 0.42 0.54 -0.18
CA ILE A 52 1.43 1.53 0.23
C ILE A 52 0.98 2.94 -0.16
N ASP A 53 1.66 3.98 0.31
CA ASP A 53 1.40 5.34 -0.20
C ASP A 53 1.54 5.38 -1.72
N ASN A 54 0.69 6.14 -2.42
CA ASN A 54 0.83 6.33 -3.87
C ASN A 54 1.93 7.34 -4.23
N TYR A 55 2.38 8.13 -3.25
CA TYR A 55 3.40 9.15 -3.44
C TYR A 55 4.80 8.56 -3.47
N ASP A 56 5.52 8.81 -4.55
CA ASP A 56 6.94 8.52 -4.67
C ASP A 56 7.77 9.69 -4.07
N PRO A 57 8.47 9.49 -2.95
CA PRO A 57 9.26 10.55 -2.31
C PRO A 57 10.47 11.02 -3.13
N ILE A 58 11.04 10.14 -3.97
CA ILE A 58 12.20 10.46 -4.82
C ILE A 58 11.73 11.23 -6.05
N GLY A 59 10.71 10.70 -6.72
CA GLY A 59 10.09 11.31 -7.90
C GLY A 59 9.20 12.52 -7.63
N LYS A 60 8.81 12.71 -6.36
CA LYS A 60 7.92 13.77 -5.86
C LYS A 60 6.57 13.82 -6.57
N ALA A 61 5.98 12.65 -6.82
CA ALA A 61 4.72 12.53 -7.56
C ALA A 61 3.88 11.34 -7.08
N ASN A 62 2.56 11.44 -7.23
CA ASN A 62 1.62 10.37 -6.92
C ASN A 62 1.54 9.37 -8.09
N VAL A 63 2.49 8.43 -8.15
CA VAL A 63 2.68 7.55 -9.31
C VAL A 63 2.95 6.09 -8.97
N LEU A 64 3.13 5.70 -7.71
CA LEU A 64 3.55 4.34 -7.37
C LEU A 64 2.55 3.27 -7.84
N SER A 65 1.25 3.55 -7.81
CA SER A 65 0.21 2.67 -8.38
C SER A 65 0.40 2.31 -9.86
N ARG A 66 1.19 3.09 -10.60
CA ARG A 66 1.50 2.85 -12.03
C ARG A 66 2.81 2.10 -12.24
N GLY A 67 3.47 1.72 -11.15
CA GLY A 67 4.72 0.98 -11.17
C GLY A 67 4.54 -0.46 -11.62
N ILE A 68 5.67 -1.11 -11.89
CA ILE A 68 5.69 -2.51 -12.32
C ILE A 68 5.95 -3.37 -11.09
N ILE A 69 5.07 -4.34 -10.83
CA ILE A 69 5.30 -5.34 -9.79
C ILE A 69 6.40 -6.30 -10.25
N GLY A 70 7.34 -6.59 -9.37
CA GLY A 70 8.42 -7.54 -9.59
C GLY A 70 8.94 -8.10 -8.29
N THR A 71 10.00 -8.89 -8.37
CA THR A 71 10.66 -9.45 -7.19
C THR A 71 12.11 -9.00 -7.10
N GLN A 72 12.55 -8.67 -5.88
CA GLN A 72 13.95 -8.44 -5.55
C GLN A 72 14.37 -9.49 -4.52
N GLY A 73 14.92 -10.60 -5.02
CA GLY A 73 15.10 -11.81 -4.22
C GLY A 73 13.75 -12.39 -3.80
N GLU A 74 13.51 -12.47 -2.49
CA GLU A 74 12.25 -12.98 -1.90
C GLU A 74 11.21 -11.87 -1.66
N ARG A 75 11.59 -10.60 -1.87
CA ARG A 75 10.71 -9.45 -1.64
C ARG A 75 9.87 -9.17 -2.89
N ILE A 76 8.58 -8.93 -2.70
CA ILE A 76 7.69 -8.47 -3.77
C ILE A 76 7.71 -6.95 -3.72
N CYS A 77 8.09 -6.32 -4.81
CA CYS A 77 8.28 -4.89 -4.88
C CYS A 77 7.49 -4.29 -6.03
N VAL A 78 7.23 -2.99 -5.94
CA VAL A 78 6.88 -2.16 -7.09
C VAL A 78 8.09 -1.31 -7.47
N ALA A 79 8.46 -1.33 -8.75
CA ALA A 79 9.45 -0.41 -9.30
C ALA A 79 8.78 0.92 -9.68
N SER A 80 9.31 2.04 -9.18
CA SER A 80 8.78 3.38 -9.50
C SER A 80 8.76 3.63 -11.02
N PRO A 81 7.65 4.18 -11.57
CA PRO A 81 7.59 4.60 -12.97
C PRO A 81 8.60 5.67 -13.34
N LEU A 82 9.11 6.44 -12.38
CA LEU A 82 10.02 7.55 -12.63
C LEU A 82 11.47 7.04 -12.63
N TYR A 83 12.03 6.75 -11.47
CA TYR A 83 13.46 6.49 -11.32
C TYR A 83 13.82 5.02 -11.00
N LYS A 84 12.81 4.12 -11.00
CA LYS A 84 12.96 2.65 -10.93
C LYS A 84 13.44 2.09 -9.59
N GLU A 85 13.43 2.88 -8.54
CA GLU A 85 13.62 2.39 -7.18
C GLU A 85 12.52 1.40 -6.82
N HIS A 86 12.89 0.40 -6.04
CA HIS A 86 12.02 -0.70 -5.65
C HIS A 86 11.50 -0.44 -4.25
N TYR A 87 10.18 -0.40 -4.13
CA TYR A 87 9.49 -0.30 -2.85
C TYR A 87 8.91 -1.67 -2.53
N ASP A 88 9.32 -2.24 -1.39
CA ASP A 88 8.77 -3.50 -0.88
C ASP A 88 7.28 -3.32 -0.59
N LEU A 89 6.42 -4.13 -1.21
CA LEU A 89 4.97 -4.00 -1.09
C LEU A 89 4.44 -4.40 0.29
N LYS A 90 5.20 -5.19 1.05
CA LYS A 90 4.81 -5.65 2.38
C LYS A 90 5.20 -4.64 3.46
N THR A 91 6.34 -3.97 3.32
CA THR A 91 6.88 -3.08 4.36
C THR A 91 6.87 -1.60 3.99
N GLY A 92 6.81 -1.27 2.70
CA GLY A 92 6.97 0.09 2.18
C GLY A 92 8.45 0.53 2.08
N GLU A 93 9.39 -0.33 2.45
CA GLU A 93 10.83 -0.01 2.42
C GLU A 93 11.31 0.24 0.98
N CYS A 94 11.98 1.38 0.76
CA CYS A 94 12.73 1.59 -0.48
C CYS A 94 14.09 0.89 -0.38
N LEU A 95 14.33 -0.11 -1.23
CA LEU A 95 15.49 -0.99 -1.13
C LEU A 95 16.82 -0.27 -1.41
N GLU A 96 16.81 0.67 -2.35
CA GLU A 96 18.00 1.43 -2.74
C GLU A 96 18.28 2.61 -1.81
N SER A 97 17.24 3.17 -1.19
CA SER A 97 17.35 4.34 -0.31
C SER A 97 16.35 4.27 0.83
N PRO A 98 16.67 3.56 1.93
CA PRO A 98 15.73 3.33 3.04
C PRO A 98 15.17 4.60 3.69
N ASP A 99 15.88 5.73 3.62
CA ASP A 99 15.41 7.04 4.10
C ASP A 99 14.21 7.60 3.29
N ASN A 100 13.94 7.02 2.12
CA ASN A 100 12.83 7.37 1.23
C ASN A 100 11.73 6.29 1.25
N SER A 101 11.62 5.51 2.33
CA SER A 101 10.54 4.52 2.48
C SER A 101 9.17 5.19 2.60
N VAL A 102 8.12 4.43 2.26
CA VAL A 102 6.73 4.88 2.30
C VAL A 102 5.92 4.11 3.35
N THR A 103 4.74 4.60 3.69
CA THR A 103 3.84 3.88 4.59
C THR A 103 3.29 2.64 3.89
N ALA A 104 3.37 1.48 4.55
CA ALA A 104 2.58 0.30 4.20
C ALA A 104 1.33 0.23 5.07
N TYR A 105 0.20 -0.10 4.45
CA TYR A 105 -1.10 -0.19 5.10
C TYR A 105 -1.51 -1.65 5.24
N ALA A 106 -2.17 -1.98 6.34
CA ALA A 106 -2.83 -3.27 6.45
C ALA A 106 -3.98 -3.32 5.42
N VAL A 107 -4.01 -4.39 4.63
CA VAL A 107 -5.00 -4.59 3.57
C VAL A 107 -5.40 -6.06 3.56
N LYS A 108 -6.66 -6.35 3.23
CA LYS A 108 -7.18 -7.71 3.14
C LYS A 108 -8.28 -7.81 2.10
N ILE A 109 -8.56 -9.04 1.66
CA ILE A 109 -9.77 -9.38 0.92
C ILE A 109 -10.75 -10.01 1.91
N GLU A 110 -11.94 -9.42 2.04
CA GLU A 110 -13.00 -9.91 2.93
C GLU A 110 -14.33 -9.90 2.17
N ASN A 111 -15.01 -11.05 2.08
CA ASN A 111 -16.27 -11.19 1.32
C ASN A 111 -16.18 -10.71 -0.15
N GLY A 112 -15.04 -10.91 -0.82
CA GLY A 112 -14.82 -10.44 -2.19
C GLY A 112 -14.50 -8.95 -2.31
N LYS A 113 -14.38 -8.24 -1.19
CA LYS A 113 -14.07 -6.80 -1.13
C LYS A 113 -12.64 -6.58 -0.68
N VAL A 114 -11.99 -5.60 -1.29
CA VAL A 114 -10.67 -5.12 -0.85
C VAL A 114 -10.88 -4.09 0.26
N MET A 115 -10.32 -4.37 1.44
CA MET A 115 -10.42 -3.55 2.64
C MET A 115 -9.05 -3.00 3.01
N VAL A 116 -8.93 -1.69 3.23
CA VAL A 116 -7.70 -1.03 3.67
C VAL A 116 -7.90 -0.43 5.07
N ALA A 117 -6.94 -0.64 5.95
CA ALA A 117 -6.91 -0.06 7.29
C ALA A 117 -6.21 1.30 7.27
N VAL A 118 -6.90 2.34 7.77
CA VAL A 118 -6.40 3.72 7.90
C VAL A 118 -6.49 4.26 9.33
#